data_AF-A0A534ZDD2-F1
#
_entry.id   AF-A0A534ZDD2-F1
#
_cell.length_a   1.000
_cell.length_b   1.000
_cell.length_c   1.000
_cell.angle_alpha   90.00
_cell.angle_beta   90.00
_cell.angle_gamma   90.00
#
_symmetry.space_group_name_H-M   'P 1'
#
loop_
_entity.id
_entity.type
_entity.pdbx_description
1 polymer ?
#
loop_
_entity_poly.entity_id
_entity_poly.type
_entity_poly.pdbx_seq_one_letter_code
_entity_poly.pdbx_strand_id
1 'polypeptide(L)'
;PLNVMDTHFRSFEREVLPVLNREGIAPLGMKAFGHPFILHSNTVKPIEALHYCLNLPIAVQITGIDSQQILDQALEAVRTFKPLTQAEVASLLKRTRSAALEGKYELYKTSTRFDGTQRHPEWLGEDPLAG
;
A
#
# COMPACT_ATOMS: atom_id res chain seq x y z
N PRO A 1 4.44 2.28 -1.85
CA PRO A 1 3.22 1.89 -1.10
C PRO A 1 2.92 0.40 -1.35
N LEU A 2 2.47 -0.35 -0.33
CA LEU A 2 2.12 -1.77 -0.48
C LEU A 2 0.70 -1.99 0.04
N ASN A 3 -0.16 -2.61 -0.77
CA ASN A 3 -1.57 -2.86 -0.49
C ASN A 3 -2.14 -3.91 -1.45
N VAL A 4 -3.35 -4.41 -1.18
CA VAL A 4 -4.02 -5.48 -1.96
C VAL A 4 -4.39 -5.11 -3.41
N MET A 5 -4.40 -3.81 -3.74
CA MET A 5 -4.63 -3.33 -5.11
C MET A 5 -3.32 -3.13 -5.89
N ASP A 6 -2.20 -2.96 -5.19
CA ASP A 6 -0.91 -2.59 -5.79
C ASP A 6 -0.46 -3.57 -6.88
N THR A 7 -0.67 -4.88 -6.66
CA THR A 7 -0.25 -5.96 -7.57
C THR A 7 -0.84 -5.86 -8.98
N HIS A 8 -1.93 -5.09 -9.16
CA HIS A 8 -2.69 -5.03 -10.42
C HIS A 8 -2.27 -3.88 -11.35
N PHE A 9 -1.65 -2.81 -10.84
CA PHE A 9 -1.38 -1.60 -11.63
C PHE A 9 -0.12 -0.87 -11.15
N ARG A 10 0.89 -0.69 -12.02
CA ARG A 10 2.18 -0.02 -11.70
C ARG A 10 2.73 -0.48 -10.32
N SER A 11 2.93 -1.79 -10.19
CA SER A 11 3.06 -2.47 -8.90
C SER A 11 4.44 -2.34 -8.28
N PHE A 12 4.51 -1.86 -7.04
CA PHE A 12 5.71 -1.96 -6.22
C PHE A 12 5.97 -3.41 -5.78
N GLU A 13 4.90 -4.15 -5.43
CA GLU A 13 4.97 -5.54 -5.00
C GLU A 13 5.61 -6.45 -6.05
N ARG A 14 5.31 -6.24 -7.34
CA ARG A 14 5.85 -7.07 -8.42
C ARG A 14 7.19 -6.60 -8.95
N GLU A 15 7.39 -5.29 -9.06
CA GLU A 15 8.56 -4.73 -9.75
C GLU A 15 9.71 -4.36 -8.79
N VAL A 16 9.40 -3.96 -7.55
CA VAL A 16 10.40 -3.40 -6.61
C VAL A 16 10.69 -4.36 -5.45
N LEU A 17 9.65 -4.91 -4.84
CA LEU A 17 9.78 -5.75 -3.65
C LEU A 17 10.67 -6.99 -3.83
N PRO A 18 10.66 -7.71 -4.98
CA PRO A 18 11.55 -8.85 -5.18
C PRO A 18 13.02 -8.42 -5.29
N VAL A 19 13.28 -7.24 -5.86
CA VAL A 19 14.63 -6.68 -5.96
C VAL A 19 15.16 -6.33 -4.57
N LEU A 20 14.39 -5.61 -3.76
CA LEU A 20 14.80 -5.26 -2.40
C LEU A 20 15.18 -6.49 -1.57
N ASN A 21 14.34 -7.52 -1.60
CA ASN A 21 14.62 -8.76 -0.88
C ASN A 21 15.86 -9.48 -1.40
N ARG A 22 16.08 -9.52 -2.73
CA ARG A 22 17.28 -10.12 -3.32
C ARG A 22 18.56 -9.39 -2.93
N GLU A 23 18.52 -8.06 -2.87
CA GLU A 23 19.68 -7.23 -2.50
C GLU A 23 19.88 -7.12 -0.98
N GLY A 24 19.09 -7.82 -0.16
CA GLY A 24 19.19 -7.78 1.30
C GLY A 24 18.74 -6.44 1.92
N ILE A 25 17.91 -5.67 1.22
CA ILE A 25 17.36 -4.40 1.69
C ILE A 25 16.01 -4.66 2.35
N ALA A 26 15.90 -4.39 3.64
CA ALA A 26 14.69 -4.61 4.43
C ALA A 26 13.55 -3.66 3.99
N PRO A 27 12.46 -4.16 3.36
CA PRO A 27 11.38 -3.30 2.90
C PRO A 27 10.47 -2.87 4.07
N LEU A 28 10.12 -1.58 4.11
CA LEU A 28 9.11 -1.05 5.03
C LEU A 28 7.81 -0.81 4.27
N GLY A 29 6.81 -1.64 4.53
CA GLY A 29 5.47 -1.51 3.97
C GLY A 29 4.73 -0.32 4.59
N MET A 30 3.99 0.42 3.76
CA MET A 30 3.17 1.54 4.21
C MET A 30 1.97 1.72 3.29
N LYS A 31 0.95 2.40 3.82
CA LYS A 31 -0.31 2.74 3.12
C LYS A 31 -1.13 1.51 2.72
N ALA A 32 -1.34 0.57 3.65
CA ALA A 32 -2.15 -0.65 3.45
C ALA A 32 -3.56 -0.37 2.89
N PHE A 33 -4.12 0.81 3.16
CA PHE A 33 -5.43 1.24 2.68
C PHE A 33 -5.38 2.27 1.54
N GLY A 34 -4.17 2.70 1.12
CA GLY A 34 -4.01 3.73 0.09
C GLY A 34 -4.70 5.05 0.47
N HIS A 35 -4.58 5.48 1.74
CA HIS A 35 -5.50 6.45 2.38
C HIS A 35 -6.86 5.74 2.69
N PRO A 36 -8.07 6.33 2.79
CA PRO A 36 -9.31 5.57 2.93
C PRO A 36 -9.82 5.04 1.59
N PHE A 37 -9.15 5.36 0.47
CA PHE A 37 -9.68 5.12 -0.88
C PHE A 37 -9.85 3.64 -1.20
N ILE A 38 -8.94 2.75 -0.80
CA ILE A 38 -9.11 1.30 -1.07
C ILE A 38 -10.38 0.78 -0.40
N LEU A 39 -10.68 1.24 0.82
CA LEU A 39 -11.87 0.81 1.55
C LEU A 39 -13.16 1.33 0.89
N HIS A 40 -13.13 2.50 0.22
CA HIS A 40 -14.27 3.00 -0.55
C HIS A 40 -14.66 2.11 -1.74
N SER A 41 -13.78 1.20 -2.17
CA SER A 41 -14.12 0.22 -3.22
C SER A 41 -15.10 -0.86 -2.74
N ASN A 42 -15.25 -1.06 -1.43
CA ASN A 42 -16.02 -2.14 -0.82
C ASN A 42 -15.62 -3.56 -1.28
N THR A 43 -14.40 -3.74 -1.78
CA THR A 43 -13.90 -5.05 -2.28
C THR A 43 -13.15 -5.85 -1.22
N VAL A 44 -12.68 -5.19 -0.16
CA VAL A 44 -11.84 -5.77 0.90
C VAL A 44 -12.21 -5.14 2.26
N LYS A 45 -12.14 -5.93 3.33
CA LYS A 45 -12.32 -5.44 4.71
C LYS A 45 -10.99 -4.87 5.26
N PRO A 46 -11.02 -3.94 6.24
CA PRO A 46 -9.79 -3.40 6.83
C PRO A 46 -8.83 -4.48 7.35
N ILE A 47 -9.35 -5.47 8.08
CA ILE A 47 -8.54 -6.57 8.63
C ILE A 47 -7.86 -7.40 7.52
N GLU A 48 -8.57 -7.66 6.42
CA GLU A 48 -8.05 -8.39 5.27
C GLU A 48 -6.93 -7.60 4.57
N ALA A 49 -7.06 -6.29 4.44
CA ALA A 49 -6.04 -5.44 3.83
C ALA A 49 -4.77 -5.34 4.71
N LEU A 50 -4.91 -5.30 6.04
CA LEU A 50 -3.77 -5.35 6.96
C LEU A 50 -3.06 -6.71 6.90
N HIS A 51 -3.82 -7.81 6.98
CA HIS A 51 -3.26 -9.17 6.88
C HIS A 51 -2.61 -9.44 5.53
N TYR A 52 -3.18 -8.93 4.42
CA TYR A 52 -2.53 -9.00 3.11
C TYR A 52 -1.14 -8.37 3.14
N CYS A 53 -1.01 -7.15 3.68
CA CYS A 53 0.29 -6.47 3.73
C CYS A 53 1.28 -7.17 4.67
N LEU A 54 0.81 -7.66 5.83
CA LEU A 54 1.63 -8.45 6.76
C LEU A 54 2.09 -9.79 6.16
N ASN A 55 1.35 -10.32 5.17
CA ASN A 55 1.72 -11.55 4.45
C ASN A 55 2.79 -11.34 3.37
N LEU A 56 3.11 -10.09 3.01
CA LEU A 56 4.14 -9.80 2.02
C LEU A 56 5.55 -10.04 2.62
N PRO A 57 6.57 -10.32 1.80
CA PRO A 57 7.95 -10.42 2.25
C PRO A 57 8.53 -9.03 2.55
N ILE A 58 8.05 -8.41 3.62
CA ILE A 58 8.47 -7.10 4.15
C ILE A 58 8.99 -7.27 5.58
N ALA A 59 9.85 -6.36 6.02
CA ALA A 59 10.37 -6.39 7.39
C ALA A 59 9.35 -5.83 8.40
N VAL A 60 8.64 -4.77 8.01
CA VAL A 60 7.69 -4.06 8.88
C VAL A 60 6.54 -3.52 8.05
N GLN A 61 5.31 -3.56 8.58
CA GLN A 61 4.17 -2.80 8.09
C GLN A 61 3.91 -1.58 9.00
N ILE A 62 3.95 -0.39 8.42
CA ILE A 62 3.63 0.88 9.09
C ILE A 62 2.17 1.22 8.84
N THR A 63 1.41 1.47 9.90
CA THR A 63 0.02 1.92 9.85
C THR A 63 -0.18 3.21 10.64
N GLY A 64 -1.03 4.11 10.14
CA GLY A 64 -1.38 5.34 10.82
C GLY A 64 -2.47 5.08 11.86
N ILE A 65 -2.33 5.71 13.03
CA ILE A 65 -3.27 5.62 14.15
C ILE A 65 -3.56 7.03 14.62
N ASP A 66 -4.83 7.44 14.57
CA ASP A 66 -5.30 8.76 14.99
C ASP A 66 -6.38 8.68 16.08
N SER A 67 -6.76 7.46 16.49
CA SER A 67 -7.83 7.20 17.43
C SER A 67 -7.65 5.84 18.11
N GLN A 68 -8.30 5.68 19.27
CA GLN A 68 -8.29 4.42 20.03
C GLN A 68 -8.86 3.26 19.21
N GLN A 69 -9.93 3.49 18.45
CA GLN A 69 -10.55 2.47 17.61
C GLN A 69 -9.58 1.93 16.55
N ILE A 70 -8.79 2.80 15.92
CA ILE A 70 -7.80 2.39 14.92
C ILE A 70 -6.59 1.70 15.56
N LEU A 71 -6.20 2.12 16.78
CA LEU A 71 -5.21 1.40 17.58
C LEU A 71 -5.69 -0.04 17.87
N ASP A 72 -6.91 -0.20 18.35
CA ASP A 72 -7.48 -1.51 18.66
C ASP A 72 -7.58 -2.41 17.42
N GLN A 73 -7.95 -1.83 16.27
CA GLN A 73 -7.93 -2.54 14.98
C GLN A 73 -6.52 -3.01 14.60
N ALA A 74 -5.50 -2.16 14.76
CA ALA A 74 -4.13 -2.52 14.43
C ALA A 74 -3.61 -3.64 15.35
N LEU A 75 -3.92 -3.56 16.65
CA LEU A 75 -3.58 -4.60 17.62
C LEU A 75 -4.30 -5.92 17.29
N GLU A 76 -5.58 -5.86 16.92
CA GLU A 76 -6.34 -7.03 16.51
C GLU A 76 -5.75 -7.68 15.25
N ALA A 77 -5.33 -6.88 14.27
CA ALA A 77 -4.66 -7.37 13.08
C ALA A 77 -3.41 -8.18 13.43
N VAL A 78 -2.55 -7.67 14.32
CA VAL A 78 -1.34 -8.39 14.74
C VAL A 78 -1.67 -9.64 15.56
N ARG A 79 -2.63 -9.56 16.50
CA ARG A 79 -3.01 -10.70 17.37
C ARG A 79 -3.61 -11.86 16.60
N THR A 80 -4.35 -11.58 15.54
CA THR A 80 -5.06 -12.59 14.74
C THR A 80 -4.33 -13.00 13.47
N PHE A 81 -3.23 -12.32 13.15
CA PHE A 81 -2.50 -12.60 11.91
C PHE A 81 -1.97 -14.03 11.89
N LYS A 82 -2.25 -14.70 10.79
CA LYS A 82 -1.59 -15.93 10.34
C LYS A 82 -1.23 -15.74 8.87
N PRO A 83 -0.08 -16.24 8.41
CA PRO A 83 0.26 -16.21 6.99
C PRO A 83 -0.91 -16.74 6.15
N LEU A 84 -1.31 -15.95 5.16
CA LEU A 84 -2.42 -16.29 4.28
C LEU A 84 -2.02 -17.43 3.36
N THR A 85 -2.93 -18.37 3.17
CA THR A 85 -2.78 -19.41 2.17
C THR A 85 -2.81 -18.80 0.76
N GLN A 86 -2.24 -19.52 -0.21
CA GLN A 86 -2.29 -19.10 -1.62
C GLN A 86 -3.73 -18.89 -2.11
N ALA A 87 -4.68 -19.69 -1.63
CA ALA A 87 -6.10 -19.55 -1.97
C ALA A 87 -6.73 -18.28 -1.39
N GLU A 88 -6.40 -17.91 -0.16
CA GLU A 88 -6.86 -16.66 0.46
C GLU A 88 -6.29 -15.43 -0.24
N VAL A 89 -4.99 -15.46 -0.57
CA VAL A 89 -4.35 -14.40 -1.38
C VAL A 89 -5.03 -14.29 -2.74
N ALA A 90 -5.19 -15.41 -3.47
CA ALA A 90 -5.84 -15.41 -4.78
C ALA A 90 -7.28 -14.90 -4.72
N SER A 91 -8.03 -15.24 -3.66
CA SER A 91 -9.38 -14.74 -3.44
C SER A 91 -9.43 -13.22 -3.24
N LEU A 92 -8.52 -12.67 -2.42
CA LEU A 92 -8.38 -11.23 -2.22
C LEU A 92 -8.05 -10.52 -3.54
N LEU A 93 -7.04 -11.01 -4.25
CA LEU A 93 -6.62 -10.43 -5.52
C LEU A 93 -7.72 -10.49 -6.58
N LYS A 94 -8.48 -11.58 -6.63
CA LYS A 94 -9.61 -11.71 -7.55
C LYS A 94 -10.71 -10.68 -7.25
N ARG A 95 -11.06 -10.48 -5.97
CA ARG A 95 -12.08 -9.50 -5.56
C ARG A 95 -11.67 -8.05 -5.84
N THR A 96 -10.38 -7.74 -5.69
CA THR A 96 -9.89 -6.35 -5.83
C THR A 96 -9.53 -5.99 -7.26
N ARG A 97 -9.31 -6.97 -8.15
CA ARG A 97 -8.82 -6.79 -9.52
C ARG A 97 -9.56 -5.70 -10.29
N SER A 98 -10.87 -5.83 -10.48
CA SER A 98 -11.63 -4.88 -11.33
C SER A 98 -11.59 -3.44 -10.80
N ALA A 99 -11.51 -3.26 -9.47
CA ALA A 99 -11.38 -1.94 -8.86
C ALA A 99 -9.96 -1.35 -8.99
N ALA A 100 -8.94 -2.22 -9.11
CA ALA A 100 -7.53 -1.85 -9.07
C ALA A 100 -6.89 -1.60 -10.45
N LEU A 101 -7.42 -2.19 -11.53
CA LEU A 101 -6.78 -2.22 -12.86
C LEU A 101 -6.38 -0.85 -13.43
N GLU A 102 -7.09 0.21 -13.06
CA GLU A 102 -6.83 1.58 -13.56
C GLU A 102 -6.19 2.49 -12.50
N GLY A 103 -5.79 1.95 -11.33
CA GLY A 103 -5.22 2.74 -10.25
C GLY A 103 -6.20 3.76 -9.64
N LYS A 104 -7.51 3.60 -9.84
CA LYS A 104 -8.57 4.52 -9.40
C LYS A 104 -8.54 4.84 -7.90
N TYR A 105 -8.20 3.85 -7.08
CA TYR A 105 -8.12 3.97 -5.62
C TYR A 105 -6.69 4.19 -5.12
N GLU A 106 -5.70 4.24 -6.01
CA GLU A 106 -4.30 4.50 -5.72
C GLU A 106 -3.91 5.84 -6.35
N LEU A 107 -4.55 6.93 -5.90
CA LEU A 107 -4.42 8.25 -6.52
C LEU A 107 -2.99 8.81 -6.56
N TYR A 108 -2.06 8.26 -5.78
CA TYR A 108 -0.62 8.57 -5.88
C TYR A 108 0.05 8.00 -7.14
N LYS A 109 -0.59 7.08 -7.87
CA LYS A 109 -0.12 6.51 -9.14
C LYS A 109 -0.67 7.23 -10.37
N THR A 110 -1.83 7.86 -10.25
CA THR A 110 -2.66 8.31 -11.38
C THR A 110 -3.05 9.78 -11.31
N SER A 111 -2.74 10.47 -10.22
CA SER A 111 -3.03 11.89 -10.05
C SER A 111 -1.88 12.61 -9.37
N THR A 112 -1.89 13.93 -9.45
CA THR A 112 -0.95 14.80 -8.75
C THR A 112 -1.48 15.29 -7.40
N ARG A 113 -2.58 14.70 -6.91
CA ARG A 113 -3.27 15.12 -5.66
C ARG A 113 -2.32 15.22 -4.45
N PHE A 114 -1.38 14.28 -4.36
CA PHE A 114 -0.42 14.21 -3.24
C PHE A 114 0.95 14.77 -3.59
N ASP A 115 1.11 15.30 -4.80
CA ASP A 115 2.33 15.97 -5.19
C ASP A 115 2.30 17.41 -4.66
N GLY A 116 2.98 17.61 -3.52
CA GLY A 116 3.15 18.93 -2.94
C GLY A 116 3.97 19.85 -3.84
N THR A 117 4.92 19.30 -4.58
CA THR A 117 5.84 20.07 -5.44
C THR A 117 5.16 20.55 -6.71
N GLN A 118 4.08 19.90 -7.16
CA GLN A 118 3.27 20.46 -8.23
C GLN A 118 2.58 21.78 -7.82
N ARG A 119 2.17 21.90 -6.54
CA ARG A 119 1.53 23.11 -5.99
C ARG A 119 2.54 24.13 -5.49
N HIS A 120 3.70 23.66 -5.07
CA HIS A 120 4.82 24.43 -4.55
C HIS A 120 6.11 24.03 -5.26
N PRO A 121 6.31 24.40 -6.54
CA PRO A 121 7.51 24.03 -7.29
C PRO A 121 8.80 24.50 -6.62
N GLU A 122 8.73 25.58 -5.85
CA GLU A 122 9.83 26.13 -5.07
C GLU A 122 10.40 25.14 -4.03
N TRP A 123 9.65 24.12 -3.62
CA TRP A 123 10.13 23.11 -2.67
C TRP A 123 11.09 22.08 -3.27
N LEU A 124 11.18 22.01 -4.61
CA LEU A 124 12.16 21.14 -5.28
C LEU A 124 13.60 21.65 -5.11
N GLY A 125 13.77 22.89 -4.63
CA GLY A 125 15.04 23.60 -4.66
C GLY A 125 15.36 24.12 -6.07
N GLU A 126 16.45 24.87 -6.18
CA GLU A 126 16.99 25.26 -7.49
C GLU A 126 17.66 24.03 -8.13
N ASP A 127 17.44 23.82 -9.42
CA ASP A 127 18.23 22.85 -10.17
C ASP A 127 19.66 23.39 -10.27
N PRO A 128 20.67 22.74 -9.63
CA PRO A 128 22.04 23.23 -9.66
C PRO A 128 22.65 23.21 -11.08
N LEU A 129 21.93 22.67 -12.08
CA LEU A 129 22.32 22.63 -13.49
C LEU A 129 21.46 23.52 -14.39
N ALA A 130 20.43 24.20 -13.87
CA ALA A 130 19.64 25.18 -14.62
C ALA A 130 20.38 26.53 -14.66
N GLY A 131 21.31 26.65 -15.62
CA GLY A 131 21.93 27.92 -16.03
C GLY A 131 21.10 28.68 -17.05
#